data_AF-A0AAW0UYN6-F1
#
_entry.id   AF-A0AAW0UYN6-F1
#
_cell.length_a   1.000
_cell.length_b   1.000
_cell.length_c   1.000
_cell.angle_alpha   90.00
_cell.angle_beta   90.00
_cell.angle_gamma   90.00
#
_symmetry.space_group_name_H-M   'P 1'
#
loop_
_entity.id
_entity.type
_entity.pdbx_description
1 polymer ?
#
loop_
_entity_poly.entity_id
_entity_poly.type
_entity_poly.pdbx_seq_one_letter_code
_entity_poly.pdbx_strand_id
1 'polypeptide(L)'
;MAGRFWREAASLMVVGRAASADSKIPKEGFEVLFLKRNEKSSFMPNSYVFPGGVSEPSDFSEEWFDVFKKCGYEPSSLLKEFRTNAPPPMMYSNKTYPIIPEIGFRIGAIREAFEECGLLITHHFPFKTLDKVELGKWQKNVHQDASQFVVMFQELGGCPGIWDLHEWISWLTPTHLSRRFDTAFFITFMEKIPNIFPDDKEVVDVKKL
;
A
#
# COMPACT_ATOMS: atom_id res chain seq x y z
N MET A 1 -31.58 9.13 -9.07
CA MET A 1 -30.75 8.05 -8.48
C MET A 1 -29.30 8.47 -8.60
N ALA A 2 -28.64 8.82 -7.49
CA ALA A 2 -27.19 9.03 -7.53
C ALA A 2 -26.53 7.69 -7.88
N GLY A 3 -25.75 7.65 -8.97
CA GLY A 3 -25.00 6.46 -9.34
C GLY A 3 -24.11 6.05 -8.18
N ARG A 4 -24.14 4.77 -7.77
CA ARG A 4 -23.16 4.25 -6.82
C ARG A 4 -21.83 4.16 -7.56
N PHE A 5 -20.95 5.12 -7.32
CA PHE A 5 -19.60 5.13 -7.85
C PHE A 5 -18.73 4.10 -7.12
N TRP A 6 -17.76 3.56 -7.83
CA TRP A 6 -16.73 2.71 -7.23
C TRP A 6 -15.82 3.59 -6.38
N ARG A 7 -15.43 3.08 -5.20
CA ARG A 7 -14.39 3.70 -4.38
C ARG A 7 -13.04 3.27 -4.92
N GLU A 8 -12.16 4.22 -5.18
CA GLU A 8 -10.78 3.96 -5.58
C GLU A 8 -10.01 3.35 -4.40
N ALA A 9 -9.27 2.29 -4.69
CA ALA A 9 -8.56 1.53 -3.69
C ALA A 9 -7.22 1.05 -4.22
N ALA A 10 -6.30 0.75 -3.31
CA ALA A 10 -5.02 0.15 -3.64
C ALA A 10 -4.77 -1.04 -2.71
N SER A 11 -4.15 -2.09 -3.24
CA SER A 11 -3.82 -3.30 -2.47
C SER A 11 -2.43 -3.81 -2.84
N LEU A 12 -1.72 -4.33 -1.84
CA LEU A 12 -0.33 -4.73 -1.97
C LEU A 12 -0.14 -6.24 -1.73
N MET A 13 0.29 -6.95 -2.76
CA MET A 13 0.73 -8.33 -2.70
C MET A 13 2.22 -8.36 -2.31
N VAL A 14 2.53 -8.81 -1.10
CA VAL A 14 3.91 -8.91 -0.62
C VAL A 14 4.37 -10.35 -0.75
N VAL A 15 5.40 -10.57 -1.57
CA VAL A 15 5.96 -11.89 -1.84
C VAL A 15 7.37 -11.98 -1.28
N GLY A 16 7.66 -12.99 -0.47
CA GLY A 16 9.00 -13.29 0.03
C GLY A 16 9.50 -14.66 -0.40
N ARG A 17 10.81 -14.92 -0.31
CA ARG A 17 11.29 -16.31 -0.39
C ARG A 17 10.86 -17.05 0.87
N ALA A 18 10.38 -18.27 0.68
CA ALA A 18 10.03 -19.14 1.79
C ALA A 18 11.26 -19.43 2.64
N ALA A 19 11.13 -19.31 3.95
CA ALA A 19 12.17 -19.81 4.83
C ALA A 19 12.17 -21.35 4.70
N SER A 20 13.34 -21.95 4.47
CA SER A 20 13.59 -23.40 4.29
C SER A 20 13.05 -24.33 5.41
N ALA A 21 12.30 -23.81 6.38
CA ALA A 21 11.81 -24.54 7.55
C ALA A 21 10.47 -25.27 7.33
N ASP A 22 9.65 -24.88 6.34
CA ASP A 22 8.40 -25.61 6.06
C ASP A 22 8.61 -26.69 4.98
N SER A 23 8.55 -27.96 5.39
CA SER A 23 8.71 -29.13 4.52
C SER A 23 7.69 -29.23 3.37
N LYS A 24 6.63 -28.41 3.39
CA LYS A 24 5.60 -28.35 2.35
C LYS A 24 5.92 -27.37 1.22
N ILE A 25 6.85 -26.44 1.43
CA ILE A 25 7.23 -25.45 0.43
C ILE A 25 8.54 -25.90 -0.23
N PRO A 26 8.63 -25.93 -1.57
CA PRO A 26 9.88 -26.25 -2.24
C PRO A 26 11.03 -25.35 -1.74
N LYS A 27 12.27 -25.85 -1.78
CA LYS A 27 13.47 -25.08 -1.36
C LYS A 27 13.66 -23.73 -2.08
N GLU A 28 12.94 -23.52 -3.20
CA GLU A 28 12.91 -22.30 -4.00
C GLU A 28 11.51 -21.65 -4.04
N GLY A 29 10.63 -22.02 -3.11
CA GLY A 29 9.26 -21.52 -3.07
C GLY A 29 9.16 -20.07 -2.56
N PHE A 30 7.99 -19.49 -2.80
CA PHE A 30 7.63 -18.15 -2.33
C PHE A 30 6.54 -18.25 -1.28
N GLU A 31 6.55 -17.31 -0.35
CA GLU A 31 5.48 -17.05 0.60
C GLU A 31 4.79 -15.75 0.24
N VAL A 32 3.47 -15.71 0.33
CA VAL A 32 2.68 -14.49 0.11
C VAL A 32 2.02 -14.05 1.41
N LEU A 33 2.14 -12.76 1.73
CA LEU A 33 1.51 -12.16 2.90
C LEU A 33 -0.01 -12.02 2.72
N PHE A 34 -0.77 -12.63 3.62
CA PHE A 34 -2.20 -12.41 3.78
C PHE A 34 -2.52 -11.93 5.19
N LEU A 35 -3.46 -10.99 5.27
CA LEU A 35 -4.04 -10.49 6.51
C LEU A 35 -5.42 -11.11 6.70
N LYS A 36 -5.72 -11.58 7.92
CA LYS A 36 -7.06 -12.04 8.28
C LYS A 36 -7.83 -10.89 8.90
N ARG A 37 -8.96 -10.53 8.28
CA ARG A 37 -9.83 -9.46 8.80
C ARG A 37 -10.53 -9.90 10.09
N ASN A 38 -10.69 -8.95 11.01
CA ASN A 38 -11.46 -9.12 12.23
C ASN A 38 -12.91 -9.57 11.92
N GLU A 39 -13.47 -10.43 12.78
CA GLU A 39 -14.87 -10.87 12.70
C GLU A 39 -15.87 -9.69 12.76
N LYS A 40 -15.49 -8.58 13.40
CA LYS A 40 -16.29 -7.35 13.50
C LYS A 40 -16.17 -6.45 12.28
N SER A 41 -15.37 -6.84 11.28
CA SER A 41 -15.19 -6.04 10.07
C SER A 41 -16.50 -5.87 9.33
N SER A 42 -16.83 -4.64 8.95
CA SER A 42 -18.08 -4.33 8.25
C SER A 42 -18.12 -4.88 6.81
N PHE A 43 -16.99 -5.39 6.30
CA PHE A 43 -16.83 -5.95 4.97
C PHE A 43 -15.97 -7.22 5.03
N MET A 44 -16.50 -8.32 4.51
CA MET A 44 -15.82 -9.64 4.42
C MET A 44 -15.10 -10.08 5.71
N PRO A 45 -15.83 -10.21 6.84
CA PRO A 45 -15.23 -10.67 8.09
C PRO A 45 -14.62 -12.08 7.95
N ASN A 46 -13.56 -12.37 8.70
CA ASN A 46 -12.83 -13.65 8.70
C ASN A 46 -12.20 -14.07 7.36
N SER A 47 -12.15 -13.17 6.37
CA SER A 47 -11.52 -13.45 5.07
C SER A 47 -10.02 -13.15 5.11
N TYR A 48 -9.25 -13.91 4.32
CA TYR A 48 -7.87 -13.59 4.03
C TYR A 48 -7.82 -12.63 2.85
N VAL A 49 -7.15 -11.49 3.05
CA VAL A 49 -7.02 -10.42 2.07
C VAL A 49 -5.56 -9.99 1.99
N PHE A 50 -5.18 -9.33 0.90
CA PHE A 50 -3.94 -8.57 0.87
C PHE A 50 -4.11 -7.28 1.67
N PRO A 51 -3.02 -6.73 2.24
CA PRO A 51 -3.05 -5.39 2.80
C PRO A 51 -3.58 -4.39 1.77
N GLY A 52 -4.53 -3.55 2.17
CA GLY A 52 -5.12 -2.60 1.23
C GLY A 52 -6.47 -2.04 1.64
N GLY A 53 -6.79 -0.91 1.05
CA GLY A 53 -7.96 -0.14 1.40
C GLY A 53 -8.23 0.98 0.41
N VAL A 54 -9.09 1.90 0.84
CA VAL A 54 -9.54 3.00 -0.01
C VAL A 54 -8.46 4.06 -0.04
N SER A 55 -8.16 4.57 -1.23
CA SER A 55 -7.20 5.65 -1.38
C SER A 55 -7.73 6.93 -0.74
N GLU A 56 -6.86 7.63 -0.03
CA GLU A 56 -7.17 8.87 0.69
C GLU A 56 -6.62 10.08 -0.09
N PRO A 57 -7.21 11.29 0.05
CA PRO A 57 -6.72 12.48 -0.65
C PRO A 57 -5.24 12.77 -0.42
N SER A 58 -4.72 12.47 0.77
CA SER A 58 -3.31 12.62 1.13
C SER A 58 -2.36 11.73 0.32
N ASP A 59 -2.85 10.60 -0.22
CA ASP A 59 -2.07 9.74 -1.10
C ASP A 59 -1.69 10.47 -2.40
N PHE A 60 -2.48 11.46 -2.80
CA PHE A 60 -2.29 12.26 -4.01
C PHE A 60 -1.80 13.69 -3.75
N SER A 61 -1.34 13.99 -2.53
CA SER A 61 -0.88 15.33 -2.13
C SER A 61 0.40 15.76 -2.85
N GLU A 62 0.51 17.04 -3.22
CA GLU A 62 1.76 17.62 -3.77
C GLU A 62 2.90 17.64 -2.74
N GLU A 63 2.60 17.52 -1.45
CA GLU A 63 3.59 17.44 -0.36
C GLU A 63 4.58 16.28 -0.55
N TRP A 64 4.16 15.23 -1.27
CA TRP A 64 5.05 14.13 -1.64
C TRP A 64 6.20 14.57 -2.54
N PHE A 65 6.03 15.61 -3.36
CA PHE A 65 7.12 16.13 -4.17
C PHE A 65 8.27 16.65 -3.32
N ASP A 66 8.00 17.23 -2.15
CA ASP A 66 9.06 17.71 -1.28
C ASP A 66 9.78 16.54 -0.58
N VAL A 67 9.07 15.46 -0.24
CA VAL A 67 9.68 14.21 0.23
C VAL A 67 10.60 13.61 -0.84
N PHE A 68 10.13 13.51 -2.08
CA PHE A 68 10.92 12.96 -3.18
C PHE A 68 12.13 13.82 -3.54
N LYS A 69 11.98 15.15 -3.57
CA LYS A 69 13.10 16.09 -3.80
C LYS A 69 14.19 15.93 -2.74
N LYS A 70 13.83 15.79 -1.46
CA LYS A 70 14.81 15.54 -0.37
C LYS A 70 15.60 14.24 -0.57
N CYS A 71 15.03 13.27 -1.29
CA CYS A 71 15.68 12.01 -1.65
C CYS A 71 16.40 12.07 -3.02
N GLY A 72 16.47 13.25 -3.65
CA GLY A 72 17.16 13.44 -4.93
C GLY A 72 16.31 13.18 -6.18
N TYR A 73 14.99 13.04 -6.04
CA TYR A 73 14.09 12.83 -7.17
C TYR A 73 13.32 14.10 -7.52
N GLU A 74 13.64 14.68 -8.67
CA GLU A 74 12.89 15.81 -9.21
C GLU A 74 11.49 15.40 -9.68
N PRO A 75 10.45 16.22 -9.45
CA PRO A 75 9.09 15.92 -9.91
C PRO A 75 9.02 15.62 -11.42
N SER A 76 9.81 16.31 -12.24
CA SER A 76 9.88 16.09 -13.69
C SER A 76 10.39 14.70 -14.06
N SER A 77 11.31 14.13 -13.27
CA SER A 77 11.83 12.77 -13.47
C SER A 77 10.77 11.73 -13.11
N LEU A 78 10.07 11.91 -11.99
CA LEU A 78 8.93 11.07 -11.60
C LEU A 78 7.83 11.09 -12.67
N LEU A 79 7.54 12.28 -13.21
CA LEU A 79 6.60 12.46 -14.31
C LEU A 79 6.98 11.67 -15.55
N LYS A 80 8.27 11.56 -15.87
CA LYS A 80 8.73 10.82 -17.04
C LYS A 80 8.70 9.30 -16.82
N GLU A 81 9.00 8.86 -15.61
CA GLU A 81 9.12 7.44 -15.26
C GLU A 81 7.77 6.75 -15.11
N PHE A 82 6.82 7.38 -14.40
CA PHE A 82 5.50 6.81 -14.12
C PHE A 82 4.41 7.29 -15.10
N ARG A 83 4.76 8.05 -16.14
CA ARG A 83 3.83 8.25 -17.26
C ARG A 83 3.97 7.10 -18.23
N THR A 84 3.02 6.18 -18.21
CA THR A 84 2.89 5.19 -19.27
C THR A 84 2.31 5.84 -20.54
N ASN A 85 2.79 5.41 -21.72
CA ASN A 85 2.18 5.76 -23.01
C ASN A 85 0.91 4.94 -23.31
N ALA A 86 0.53 4.04 -22.38
CA ALA A 86 -0.67 3.25 -22.49
C ALA A 86 -1.89 4.09 -22.07
N PRO A 87 -3.10 3.77 -22.58
CA PRO A 87 -4.31 4.35 -22.04
C PRO A 87 -4.33 4.12 -20.52
N PRO A 88 -4.60 5.15 -19.71
CA PRO A 88 -4.75 4.95 -18.28
C PRO A 88 -5.79 3.86 -18.02
N PRO A 89 -5.56 2.93 -17.07
CA PRO A 89 -6.63 2.15 -16.46
C PRO A 89 -7.85 3.02 -16.19
N MET A 90 -9.05 2.44 -16.30
CA MET A 90 -10.31 3.18 -16.13
C MET A 90 -10.35 3.96 -14.80
N MET A 91 -9.60 3.50 -13.79
CA MET A 91 -9.30 4.18 -12.53
C MET A 91 -8.85 5.64 -12.69
N TYR A 92 -8.02 5.95 -13.68
CA TYR A 92 -7.39 7.28 -13.80
C TYR A 92 -8.11 8.19 -14.79
N SER A 93 -9.13 7.70 -15.51
CA SER A 93 -9.59 8.37 -16.73
C SER A 93 -10.52 9.57 -16.50
N ASN A 94 -11.15 9.69 -15.32
CA ASN A 94 -12.24 10.66 -15.08
C ASN A 94 -12.01 11.62 -13.91
N LYS A 95 -10.84 11.57 -13.25
CA LYS A 95 -10.50 12.45 -12.13
C LYS A 95 -9.17 13.15 -12.34
N THR A 96 -9.13 14.41 -11.93
CA THR A 96 -7.88 15.18 -11.86
C THR A 96 -7.29 15.01 -10.47
N TYR A 97 -6.02 14.64 -10.41
CA TYR A 97 -5.26 14.51 -9.17
C TYR A 97 -4.12 15.53 -9.14
N PRO A 98 -3.69 15.99 -7.96
CA PRO A 98 -2.57 16.93 -7.84
C PRO A 98 -1.23 16.34 -8.30
N ILE A 99 -1.04 15.02 -8.10
CA ILE A 99 0.10 14.26 -8.62
C ILE A 99 -0.35 13.20 -9.63
N ILE A 100 0.60 12.49 -10.24
CA ILE A 100 0.27 11.38 -11.14
C ILE A 100 -0.51 10.32 -10.36
N PRO A 101 -1.67 9.86 -10.85
CA PRO A 101 -2.49 8.87 -10.15
C PRO A 101 -1.70 7.63 -9.78
N GLU A 102 -0.89 7.09 -10.69
CA GLU A 102 -0.05 5.91 -10.43
C GLU A 102 0.86 6.07 -9.20
N ILE A 103 1.45 7.25 -8.99
CA ILE A 103 2.28 7.52 -7.80
C ILE A 103 1.40 7.49 -6.55
N GLY A 104 0.23 8.14 -6.58
CA GLY A 104 -0.68 8.16 -5.43
C GLY A 104 -1.24 6.79 -5.07
N PHE A 105 -1.59 5.96 -6.06
CA PHE A 105 -2.04 4.59 -5.79
C PHE A 105 -0.94 3.70 -5.20
N ARG A 106 0.32 3.86 -5.66
CA ARG A 106 1.48 3.18 -5.04
C ARG A 106 1.67 3.62 -3.60
N ILE A 107 1.57 4.93 -3.32
CA ILE A 107 1.64 5.47 -1.96
C ILE A 107 0.52 4.90 -1.09
N GLY A 108 -0.72 4.90 -1.57
CA GLY A 108 -1.87 4.34 -0.86
C GLY A 108 -1.69 2.86 -0.53
N ALA A 109 -1.16 2.05 -1.46
CA ALA A 109 -0.87 0.63 -1.21
C ALA A 109 0.17 0.44 -0.07
N ILE A 110 1.21 1.29 -0.05
CA ILE A 110 2.25 1.25 1.00
C ILE A 110 1.68 1.76 2.33
N ARG A 111 0.88 2.84 2.32
CA ARG A 111 0.22 3.40 3.50
C ARG A 111 -0.67 2.36 4.17
N GLU A 112 -1.56 1.71 3.41
CA GLU A 112 -2.46 0.68 3.93
C GLU A 112 -1.69 -0.52 4.51
N ALA A 113 -0.62 -0.98 3.84
CA ALA A 113 0.24 -2.03 4.39
C ALA A 113 0.91 -1.62 5.71
N PHE A 114 1.29 -0.35 5.84
CA PHE A 114 1.82 0.18 7.08
C PHE A 114 0.74 0.27 8.18
N GLU A 115 -0.44 0.79 7.87
CA GLU A 115 -1.56 0.91 8.81
C GLU A 115 -1.99 -0.44 9.37
N GLU A 116 -2.29 -1.40 8.48
CA GLU A 116 -2.91 -2.67 8.87
C GLU A 116 -1.91 -3.62 9.53
N CYS A 117 -0.63 -3.54 9.16
CA CYS A 117 0.33 -4.58 9.51
C CYS A 117 1.75 -4.08 9.83
N GLY A 118 1.98 -2.77 9.82
CA GLY A 118 3.28 -2.17 10.18
C GLY A 118 4.38 -2.42 9.14
N LEU A 119 4.04 -2.91 7.94
CA LEU A 119 5.01 -3.11 6.87
C LEU A 119 5.29 -1.77 6.19
N LEU A 120 6.48 -1.22 6.46
CA LEU A 120 6.93 0.01 5.82
C LEU A 120 7.88 -0.31 4.66
N ILE A 121 7.48 0.08 3.44
CA ILE A 121 8.32 -0.02 2.24
C ILE A 121 8.90 1.36 1.96
N THR A 122 10.21 1.48 2.14
CA THR A 122 10.95 2.72 1.95
C THR A 122 11.99 2.55 0.86
N HIS A 123 12.24 3.62 0.12
CA HIS A 123 13.36 3.77 -0.79
C HIS A 123 14.30 4.87 -0.27
N HIS A 124 15.57 4.73 -0.63
CA HIS A 124 16.66 5.65 -0.26
C HIS A 124 17.01 5.68 1.24
N PHE A 125 18.30 5.78 1.56
CA PHE A 125 18.82 5.87 2.92
C PHE A 125 19.63 7.15 3.11
N PRO A 126 19.58 7.78 4.31
CA PRO A 126 19.09 7.21 5.55
C PRO A 126 17.60 7.47 5.82
N PHE A 127 16.85 6.41 6.12
CA PHE A 127 15.57 6.46 6.85
C PHE A 127 15.90 6.27 8.34
N LYS A 128 15.38 7.12 9.24
CA LYS A 128 15.62 6.98 10.67
C LYS A 128 15.10 5.62 11.15
N THR A 129 15.96 4.80 11.74
CA THR A 129 15.55 3.54 12.36
C THR A 129 14.56 3.83 13.49
N LEU A 130 13.37 3.25 13.38
CA LEU A 130 12.34 3.32 14.41
C LEU A 130 12.44 2.10 15.33
N ASP A 131 12.34 2.33 16.64
CA ASP A 131 12.06 1.23 17.55
C ASP A 131 10.59 0.79 17.45
N LYS A 132 10.23 -0.33 18.08
CA LYS A 132 8.87 -0.88 18.03
C LYS A 132 7.82 0.08 18.63
N VAL A 133 8.20 0.90 19.60
CA VAL A 133 7.29 1.84 20.28
C VAL A 133 7.02 3.04 19.39
N GLU A 134 8.05 3.61 18.76
CA GLU A 134 7.92 4.69 17.78
C GLU A 134 7.14 4.21 16.55
N LEU A 135 7.43 3.02 16.04
CA LEU A 135 6.70 2.44 14.89
C LEU A 135 5.21 2.30 15.20
N GLY A 136 4.86 1.75 16.37
CA GLY A 136 3.46 1.60 16.78
C GLY A 136 2.74 2.94 16.99
N LYS A 137 3.46 4.00 17.41
CA LYS A 137 2.88 5.36 17.49
C LYS A 137 2.56 5.90 16.10
N TRP A 138 3.49 5.79 15.16
CA TRP A 138 3.25 6.23 13.79
C TRP A 138 2.14 5.44 13.12
N GLN A 139 2.13 4.11 13.26
CA GLN A 139 1.07 3.26 12.73
C GLN A 139 -0.31 3.71 13.25
N LYS A 140 -0.43 3.97 14.55
CA LYS A 140 -1.67 4.48 15.15
C LYS A 140 -2.06 5.86 14.63
N ASN A 141 -1.11 6.77 14.47
CA ASN A 141 -1.36 8.12 13.97
C ASN A 141 -1.85 8.09 12.52
N VAL A 142 -1.18 7.30 11.67
CA VAL A 142 -1.52 7.17 10.25
C VAL A 142 -2.89 6.49 10.07
N HIS A 143 -3.17 5.45 10.85
CA HIS A 143 -4.50 4.82 10.87
C HIS A 143 -5.61 5.78 11.31
N GLN A 144 -5.31 6.78 12.15
CA GLN A 144 -6.29 7.80 12.57
C GLN A 144 -6.43 8.93 11.54
N ASP A 145 -5.36 9.24 10.83
CA ASP A 145 -5.27 10.31 9.86
C ASP A 145 -4.19 9.97 8.81
N ALA A 146 -4.63 9.60 7.61
CA ALA A 146 -3.76 9.20 6.51
C ALA A 146 -2.75 10.30 6.11
N SER A 147 -3.03 11.58 6.39
CA SER A 147 -2.09 12.67 6.12
C SER A 147 -0.84 12.60 6.99
N GLN A 148 -0.89 11.90 8.14
CA GLN A 148 0.29 11.67 8.97
C GLN A 148 1.34 10.81 8.26
N PHE A 149 0.99 10.10 7.17
CA PHE A 149 1.95 9.27 6.45
C PHE A 149 2.99 10.09 5.71
N VAL A 150 2.59 11.19 5.05
CA VAL A 150 3.56 12.09 4.40
C VAL A 150 4.37 12.84 5.45
N VAL A 151 3.75 13.25 6.56
CA VAL A 151 4.45 13.88 7.70
C VAL A 151 5.52 12.95 8.27
N MET A 152 5.23 11.66 8.41
CA MET A 152 6.19 10.67 8.87
C MET A 152 7.46 10.65 7.99
N PHE A 153 7.33 10.64 6.67
CA PHE A 153 8.50 10.69 5.77
C PHE A 153 9.21 12.06 5.80
N GLN A 154 8.47 13.16 5.99
CA GLN A 154 9.06 14.48 6.15
C GLN A 154 9.94 14.59 7.42
N GLU A 155 9.55 13.90 8.50
CA GLU A 155 10.28 13.88 9.78
C GLU A 155 11.40 12.84 9.85
N LEU A 156 11.16 11.63 9.34
CA LEU A 156 12.07 10.50 9.48
C LEU A 156 13.10 10.38 8.34
N GLY A 157 12.91 11.14 7.26
CA GLY A 157 13.71 11.04 6.05
C GLY A 157 13.30 9.86 5.16
N GLY A 158 14.05 9.65 4.07
CA GLY A 158 13.71 8.67 3.03
C GLY A 158 12.42 9.01 2.27
N CYS A 159 12.02 8.12 1.37
CA CYS A 159 10.77 8.24 0.61
C CYS A 159 10.05 6.88 0.53
N PRO A 160 8.75 6.84 0.23
CA PRO A 160 8.04 5.57 0.04
C PRO A 160 8.62 4.81 -1.16
N GLY A 161 8.71 3.48 -1.04
CA GLY A 161 9.28 2.61 -2.06
C GLY A 161 8.41 2.39 -3.29
N ILE A 162 7.98 3.47 -3.93
CA ILE A 162 7.06 3.43 -5.08
C ILE A 162 7.66 2.68 -6.29
N TRP A 163 8.98 2.63 -6.43
CA TRP A 163 9.70 1.88 -7.46
C TRP A 163 9.75 0.38 -7.21
N ASP A 164 9.60 -0.03 -5.94
CA ASP A 164 9.66 -1.44 -5.52
C ASP A 164 8.30 -2.16 -5.67
N LEU A 165 7.29 -1.44 -6.17
CA LEU A 165 5.98 -1.96 -6.52
C LEU A 165 5.91 -2.19 -8.04
N HIS A 166 5.23 -3.24 -8.46
CA HIS A 166 4.86 -3.47 -9.86
C HIS A 166 3.35 -3.53 -9.98
N GLU A 167 2.77 -2.84 -10.97
CA GLU A 167 1.34 -2.98 -11.25
C GLU A 167 1.06 -4.41 -11.72
N TRP A 168 0.09 -5.07 -11.10
CA TRP A 168 -0.28 -6.45 -11.41
C TRP A 168 -1.61 -6.54 -12.16
N ILE A 169 -2.67 -5.98 -11.58
CA ILE A 169 -4.01 -5.97 -12.17
C ILE A 169 -4.87 -4.85 -11.58
N SER A 170 -5.84 -4.40 -12.36
CA SER A 170 -6.92 -3.52 -11.93
C SER A 170 -8.23 -4.32 -11.83
N TRP A 171 -8.96 -4.21 -10.71
CA TRP A 171 -10.23 -4.94 -10.52
C TRP A 171 -11.41 -4.01 -10.19
N LEU A 172 -12.45 -4.12 -11.02
CA LEU A 172 -13.73 -3.45 -10.81
C LEU A 172 -14.74 -4.41 -10.18
N THR A 173 -15.24 -4.03 -9.00
CA THR A 173 -16.31 -4.81 -8.35
C THR A 173 -17.57 -4.88 -9.23
N PRO A 174 -18.19 -6.05 -9.44
CA PRO A 174 -19.40 -6.15 -10.25
C PRO A 174 -20.55 -5.22 -9.83
N THR A 175 -21.31 -4.71 -10.81
CA THR A 175 -22.40 -3.72 -10.60
C THR A 175 -23.55 -4.22 -9.72
N HIS A 176 -23.77 -5.52 -9.58
CA HIS A 176 -24.85 -6.04 -8.74
C HIS A 176 -24.53 -5.97 -7.23
N LEU A 177 -23.28 -5.73 -6.86
CA LEU A 177 -22.87 -5.58 -5.46
C LEU A 177 -23.08 -4.15 -4.95
N SER A 178 -23.40 -4.03 -3.65
CA SER A 178 -23.76 -2.75 -3.02
C SER A 178 -22.53 -1.90 -2.65
N ARG A 179 -21.48 -2.54 -2.13
CA ARG A 179 -20.15 -1.95 -1.93
C ARG A 179 -19.29 -2.27 -3.14
N ARG A 180 -18.70 -1.25 -3.75
CA ARG A 180 -17.93 -1.39 -4.99
C ARG A 180 -16.61 -0.66 -4.87
N PHE A 181 -15.56 -1.35 -5.27
CA PHE A 181 -14.19 -0.86 -5.30
C PHE A 181 -13.60 -1.02 -6.68
N ASP A 182 -12.89 0.01 -7.12
CA ASP A 182 -11.99 0.02 -8.26
C ASP A 182 -10.57 -0.05 -7.69
N THR A 183 -10.02 -1.26 -7.64
CA THR A 183 -8.82 -1.57 -6.85
C THR A 183 -7.61 -1.80 -7.74
N ALA A 184 -6.58 -0.97 -7.59
CA ALA A 184 -5.26 -1.20 -8.16
C ALA A 184 -4.48 -2.21 -7.30
N PHE A 185 -4.07 -3.33 -7.88
CA PHE A 185 -3.21 -4.30 -7.20
C PHE A 185 -1.75 -4.10 -7.62
N PHE A 186 -0.90 -3.92 -6.62
CA PHE A 186 0.54 -3.90 -6.77
C PHE A 186 1.14 -5.16 -6.18
N ILE A 187 2.28 -5.58 -6.72
CA ILE A 187 3.09 -6.68 -6.19
C ILE A 187 4.50 -6.18 -5.88
N THR A 188 5.06 -6.64 -4.76
CA THR A 188 6.45 -6.37 -4.37
C THR A 188 7.13 -7.67 -3.95
N PHE A 189 8.44 -7.75 -4.19
CA PHE A 189 9.25 -8.92 -3.90
C PHE A 189 10.32 -8.58 -2.87
N MET A 190 10.43 -9.41 -1.84
CA MET A 190 11.41 -9.27 -0.77
C MET A 190 12.21 -10.56 -0.63
N GLU A 191 13.45 -10.49 -0.13
CA GLU A 191 14.19 -11.72 0.19
C GLU A 191 13.47 -12.52 1.26
N LYS A 192 12.93 -11.84 2.28
CA LYS A 192 12.15 -12.43 3.35
C LYS A 192 11.10 -11.42 3.81
N ILE A 193 9.85 -11.86 3.94
CA ILE A 193 8.80 -11.02 4.55
C ILE A 193 9.20 -10.78 6.01
N PRO A 194 9.37 -9.51 6.44
CA PRO A 194 9.77 -9.19 7.81
C PRO A 194 8.71 -9.63 8.83
N ASN A 195 9.04 -9.48 10.11
CA ASN A 195 8.02 -9.65 11.14
C ASN A 195 7.02 -8.49 11.02
N ILE A 196 5.74 -8.86 10.99
CA ILE A 196 4.61 -7.96 10.79
C ILE A 196 3.97 -7.68 12.15
N PHE A 197 3.42 -6.48 12.33
CA PHE A 197 2.77 -6.02 13.56
C PHE A 197 1.34 -5.56 13.23
N PRO A 198 0.34 -6.46 13.29
CA PRO A 198 -1.06 -6.12 13.08
C PRO A 198 -1.54 -5.01 14.04
N ASP A 199 -2.49 -4.21 13.58
CA ASP A 199 -3.08 -3.12 14.39
C ASP A 199 -4.05 -3.59 15.49
N ASP A 200 -4.25 -4.91 15.61
CA ASP A 200 -5.20 -5.63 16.49
C ASP A 200 -6.68 -5.21 16.36
N LYS A 201 -7.00 -4.28 15.45
CA LYS A 201 -8.36 -3.74 15.26
C LYS A 201 -8.99 -4.31 14.01
N GLU A 202 -8.36 -4.09 12.87
CA GLU A 202 -8.86 -4.53 11.57
C GLU A 202 -8.32 -5.91 11.20
N VAL A 203 -7.10 -6.21 11.64
CA VAL A 203 -6.40 -7.45 11.33
C VAL A 203 -6.16 -8.25 12.60
N VAL A 204 -6.56 -9.52 12.58
CA VAL A 204 -6.49 -10.43 13.73
C VAL A 204 -5.47 -11.55 13.57
N ASP A 205 -4.97 -11.78 12.35
CA ASP A 205 -3.97 -12.82 12.07
C ASP A 205 -3.21 -12.50 10.78
N VAL A 206 -1.99 -13.06 10.67
CA VAL A 206 -1.12 -12.95 9.51
C VAL A 206 -0.76 -14.34 9.03
N LYS A 207 -1.03 -14.62 7.76
CA LYS A 207 -0.68 -15.90 7.14
C LYS A 207 0.31 -15.69 6.01
N LYS A 208 1.33 -16.56 5.97
CA LYS A 208 2.24 -16.71 4.85
C LYS A 208 1.85 -18.01 4.13
N LEU A 209 1.39 -17.91 2.90
CA LEU A 209 0.93 -19.02 2.07
C LEU A 209 1.92 -19.35 0.97
#